data_AF-A0A363U767-F1
#
_entry.id   AF-A0A363U767-F1
#
_cell.length_a   1.000
_cell.length_b   1.000
_cell.length_c   1.000
_cell.angle_alpha   90.00
_cell.angle_beta   90.00
_cell.angle_gamma   90.00
#
_symmetry.space_group_name_H-M   'P 1'
#
loop_
_entity.id
_entity.type
_entity.pdbx_description
1 polymer ?
#
loop_
_entity_poly.entity_id
_entity_poly.type
_entity_poly.pdbx_seq_one_letter_code
_entity_poly.pdbx_strand_id
1 'polypeptide(L)'
;MAAKTAPPRFDPDVYTKIILNDLVVYSVYYLHKQGSEITSEDIVSACFILFPKRFSLQKYPQWPDSAVVSRRWSDCKSKGYLRGNSARGFQITAKGIRRALKVEKLLGKPLKPVRVAKAKAEESTVPGKEAVHPELKAHARKYVRSIEMSDAYKHYKKQKPLNEFDFRSLLLTTMESPPATLARNLEQFKDYVRIHERRDLLSFLEFCEGRFSYMLGRPEKQAGKRKQKK
;
A
#
# COMPACT_ATOMS: atom_id res chain seq x y z
N MET A 1 -19.05 7.05 9.31
CA MET A 1 -17.64 6.62 9.36
C MET A 1 -17.41 5.95 10.72
N ALA A 2 -17.29 4.63 10.76
CA ALA A 2 -17.07 3.90 12.02
C ALA A 2 -15.65 4.18 12.52
N ALA A 3 -15.50 4.43 13.83
CA ALA A 3 -14.22 4.69 14.46
C ALA A 3 -13.25 3.53 14.16
N LYS A 4 -12.07 3.85 13.61
CA LYS A 4 -10.99 2.88 13.38
C LYS A 4 -10.40 2.47 14.74
N THR A 5 -11.09 1.62 15.48
CA THR A 5 -10.56 0.97 16.67
C THR A 5 -9.40 0.07 16.26
N ALA A 6 -8.30 0.10 17.02
CA ALA A 6 -7.15 -0.76 16.74
C ALA A 6 -7.59 -2.24 16.73
N PRO A 7 -7.09 -3.05 15.78
CA PRO A 7 -7.47 -4.45 15.67
C PRO A 7 -7.05 -5.23 16.94
N PRO A 8 -7.88 -6.19 17.39
CA PRO A 8 -7.56 -7.01 18.55
C PRO A 8 -6.32 -7.86 18.27
N ARG A 9 -5.43 -7.96 19.26
CA ARG A 9 -4.22 -8.76 19.16
C ARG A 9 -4.40 -10.06 19.95
N PHE A 10 -4.15 -11.19 19.29
CA PHE A 10 -4.26 -12.51 19.88
C PHE A 10 -2.88 -13.13 20.13
N ASP A 11 -2.81 -14.03 21.10
CA ASP A 11 -1.60 -14.77 21.43
C ASP A 11 -1.25 -15.76 20.29
N PRO A 12 -0.04 -15.67 19.70
CA PRO A 12 0.46 -16.61 18.70
C PRO A 12 0.36 -18.08 19.06
N ASP A 13 0.56 -18.44 20.33
CA ASP A 13 0.61 -19.84 20.73
C ASP A 13 -0.79 -20.44 20.90
N VAL A 14 -1.81 -19.59 21.02
CA VAL A 14 -3.21 -19.99 21.06
C VAL A 14 -3.74 -20.19 19.64
N TYR A 15 -3.64 -19.19 18.77
CA TYR A 15 -4.25 -19.29 17.45
C TYR A 15 -3.52 -20.25 16.51
N THR A 16 -2.24 -20.54 16.73
CA THR A 16 -1.51 -21.54 15.94
C THR A 16 -2.05 -22.96 16.10
N LYS A 17 -2.69 -23.26 17.23
CA LYS A 17 -3.34 -24.56 17.52
C LYS A 17 -4.74 -24.67 16.90
N ILE A 18 -5.31 -23.57 16.43
CA ILE A 18 -6.64 -23.52 15.83
C ILE A 18 -6.55 -23.83 14.33
N ILE A 19 -7.57 -24.51 13.82
CA ILE A 19 -7.69 -24.87 12.40
C ILE A 19 -7.80 -23.60 11.55
N LEU A 20 -7.09 -23.54 10.42
CA LEU A 20 -7.07 -22.35 9.54
C LEU A 20 -8.47 -21.91 9.08
N ASN A 21 -9.35 -22.86 8.74
CA ASN A 21 -10.72 -22.56 8.34
C ASN A 21 -11.48 -21.80 9.42
N ASP A 22 -11.29 -22.17 10.68
CA ASP A 22 -11.95 -21.55 11.82
C ASP A 22 -11.44 -20.12 12.06
N LEU A 23 -10.14 -19.90 11.87
CA LEU A 23 -9.54 -18.56 11.90
C LEU A 23 -10.08 -17.66 10.77
N VAL A 24 -10.21 -18.19 9.55
CA VAL A 24 -10.81 -17.43 8.43
C VAL A 24 -12.26 -17.06 8.73
N VAL A 25 -13.07 -17.99 9.25
CA VAL A 25 -14.46 -17.72 9.62
C VAL A 25 -14.55 -16.63 10.70
N TYR A 26 -13.65 -16.64 11.67
CA TYR A 26 -13.57 -15.57 12.67
C TYR A 26 -13.17 -14.22 12.07
N SER A 27 -12.20 -14.17 11.16
CA SER A 27 -11.80 -12.93 10.49
C SER A 27 -12.96 -12.30 9.70
N VAL A 28 -13.74 -13.11 8.99
CA VAL A 28 -14.93 -12.62 8.27
C VAL A 28 -16.00 -12.13 9.25
N TYR A 29 -16.19 -12.82 10.38
CA TYR A 29 -17.11 -12.38 11.43
C TYR A 29 -16.69 -11.04 12.06
N TYR A 30 -15.39 -10.83 12.27
CA TYR A 30 -14.83 -9.58 12.74
C TYR A 30 -15.14 -8.42 11.78
N LEU A 31 -14.96 -8.63 10.48
CA LEU A 31 -15.31 -7.65 9.44
C LEU A 31 -16.83 -7.39 9.40
N HIS A 32 -17.64 -8.45 9.54
CA HIS A 32 -19.09 -8.34 9.57
C HIS A 32 -19.59 -7.47 10.74
N LYS A 33 -18.98 -7.57 11.94
CA LYS A 33 -19.32 -6.72 13.09
C LYS A 33 -19.05 -5.22 12.83
N GLN A 34 -18.14 -4.89 11.92
CA GLN A 34 -17.81 -3.50 11.59
C GLN A 34 -18.80 -2.87 10.60
N GLY A 35 -19.70 -3.67 10.00
CA GLY A 35 -20.75 -3.19 9.11
C GLY A 35 -20.27 -2.79 7.71
N SER A 36 -19.04 -3.12 7.33
CA SER A 36 -18.51 -2.86 5.97
C SER A 36 -18.84 -3.99 5.00
N GLU A 37 -18.91 -3.67 3.71
CA GLU A 37 -18.89 -4.69 2.65
C GLU A 37 -17.58 -5.47 2.73
N ILE A 38 -17.66 -6.80 2.61
CA ILE A 38 -16.51 -7.68 2.80
C ILE A 38 -15.96 -8.07 1.43
N THR A 39 -14.82 -7.49 1.06
CA THR A 39 -14.11 -7.88 -0.18
C THR A 39 -13.11 -9.00 0.09
N SER A 40 -12.56 -9.59 -0.97
CA SER A 40 -11.48 -10.59 -0.82
C SER A 40 -10.23 -10.00 -0.16
N GLU A 41 -9.90 -8.74 -0.47
CA GLU A 41 -8.73 -8.05 0.07
C GLU A 41 -8.91 -7.79 1.57
N ASP A 42 -10.11 -7.42 2.00
CA ASP A 42 -10.42 -7.23 3.42
C ASP A 42 -10.24 -8.51 4.22
N ILE A 43 -10.66 -9.66 3.67
CA ILE A 43 -10.49 -10.96 4.33
C ILE A 43 -9.01 -11.32 4.46
N VAL A 44 -8.22 -11.10 3.40
CA VAL A 44 -6.77 -11.35 3.42
C VAL A 44 -6.10 -10.46 4.46
N SER A 45 -6.41 -9.17 4.44
CA SER A 45 -5.92 -8.17 5.38
C SER A 45 -6.29 -8.52 6.83
N ALA A 46 -7.55 -8.86 7.09
CA ALA A 46 -8.02 -9.24 8.42
C ALA A 46 -7.34 -10.52 8.94
N CYS A 47 -7.22 -11.56 8.11
CA CYS A 47 -6.52 -12.79 8.50
C CYS A 47 -5.06 -12.54 8.87
N PHE A 48 -4.36 -11.69 8.10
CA PHE A 48 -2.98 -11.34 8.37
C PHE A 48 -2.81 -10.48 9.61
N ILE A 49 -3.65 -9.46 9.79
CA ILE A 49 -3.61 -8.57 10.95
C ILE A 49 -3.93 -9.33 12.25
N LEU A 50 -4.94 -10.19 12.23
CA LEU A 50 -5.38 -10.93 13.43
C LEU A 50 -4.46 -12.11 13.76
N PHE A 51 -3.95 -12.81 12.74
CA PHE A 51 -3.24 -14.08 12.88
C PHE A 51 -1.98 -14.17 12.00
N PRO A 52 -1.01 -13.24 12.13
CA PRO A 52 0.09 -13.09 11.18
C PRO A 52 0.95 -14.36 11.05
N LYS A 53 1.23 -15.09 12.15
CA LYS A 53 2.07 -16.31 12.12
C LYS A 53 1.47 -17.46 11.29
N ARG A 54 0.16 -17.43 10.99
CA ARG A 54 -0.53 -18.49 10.23
C ARG A 54 -0.90 -18.09 8.80
N PHE A 55 -0.99 -16.79 8.52
CA PHE A 55 -1.40 -16.26 7.22
C PHE A 55 -0.32 -15.39 6.56
N SER A 56 0.93 -15.51 6.99
CA SER A 56 2.08 -14.87 6.34
C SER A 56 2.83 -15.85 5.44
N LEU A 57 3.58 -15.31 4.48
CA LEU A 57 4.49 -16.12 3.67
C LEU A 57 5.61 -16.68 4.54
N GLN A 58 5.94 -17.96 4.37
CA GLN A 58 6.95 -18.65 5.18
C GLN A 58 8.32 -17.97 5.16
N LYS A 59 8.76 -17.47 3.99
CA LYS A 59 10.03 -16.76 3.82
C LYS A 59 9.90 -15.25 4.02
N TYR A 60 8.69 -14.71 3.96
CA TYR A 60 8.44 -13.27 4.06
C TYR A 60 7.27 -12.99 5.02
N PRO A 61 7.50 -13.08 6.34
CA PRO A 61 6.44 -13.00 7.34
C PRO A 61 5.71 -11.65 7.38
N GLN A 62 6.27 -10.61 6.76
CA GLN A 62 5.66 -9.30 6.63
C GLN A 62 4.57 -9.23 5.56
N TRP A 63 4.49 -10.21 4.66
CA TRP A 63 3.52 -10.24 3.56
C TRP A 63 2.46 -11.32 3.80
N PRO A 64 1.18 -11.02 3.52
CA PRO A 64 0.10 -11.99 3.64
C PRO A 64 0.18 -13.06 2.55
N ASP A 65 -0.13 -14.30 2.92
CA ASP A 65 -0.30 -15.41 1.98
C ASP A 65 -1.76 -15.48 1.50
N SER A 66 -2.07 -14.74 0.45
CA SER A 66 -3.41 -14.70 -0.15
C SER A 66 -3.85 -16.06 -0.73
N ALA A 67 -2.91 -16.90 -1.15
CA ALA A 67 -3.21 -18.23 -1.72
C ALA A 67 -3.68 -19.22 -0.65
N VAL A 68 -3.16 -19.10 0.58
CA VAL A 68 -3.67 -19.86 1.73
C VAL A 68 -5.07 -19.39 2.10
N VAL A 69 -5.29 -18.07 2.21
CA VAL A 69 -6.62 -17.53 2.54
C VAL A 69 -7.67 -17.94 1.51
N SER A 70 -7.34 -17.88 0.22
CA SER A 70 -8.29 -18.17 -0.87
C SER A 70 -8.74 -19.62 -0.93
N ARG A 71 -7.82 -20.56 -0.70
CA ARG A 71 -8.16 -21.99 -0.54
C ARG A 71 -9.05 -22.19 0.68
N ARG A 72 -8.72 -21.56 1.81
CA ARG A 72 -9.43 -21.76 3.08
C ARG A 72 -10.83 -21.16 3.10
N TRP A 73 -11.06 -19.98 2.50
CA TRP A 73 -12.43 -19.48 2.38
C TRP A 73 -13.28 -20.37 1.46
N SER A 74 -12.65 -21.02 0.46
CA SER A 74 -13.37 -21.90 -0.47
C SER A 74 -13.86 -23.16 0.26
N ASP A 75 -13.03 -23.72 1.13
CA ASP A 75 -13.42 -24.78 2.07
C ASP A 75 -14.53 -24.30 3.05
N CYS A 76 -14.49 -23.04 3.45
CA CYS A 76 -15.53 -22.49 4.34
C CYS A 76 -16.86 -22.27 3.62
N LYS A 77 -16.84 -21.97 2.31
CA LYS A 77 -18.04 -21.94 1.48
C LYS A 77 -18.64 -23.34 1.30
N SER A 78 -17.83 -24.35 1.00
CA SER A 78 -18.33 -25.73 0.84
C SER A 78 -18.94 -26.28 2.14
N LYS A 79 -18.38 -25.90 3.29
CA LYS A 79 -18.95 -26.23 4.62
C LYS A 79 -20.18 -25.41 5.02
N GLY A 80 -20.56 -24.41 4.19
CA GLY A 80 -21.72 -23.55 4.40
C GLY A 80 -21.53 -22.49 5.49
N TYR A 81 -20.29 -22.10 5.80
CA TYR A 81 -20.00 -21.01 6.75
C TYR A 81 -20.04 -19.64 6.08
N LEU A 82 -19.57 -19.57 4.83
CA LEU A 82 -19.49 -18.34 4.03
C LEU A 82 -20.34 -18.46 2.75
N ARG A 83 -20.78 -17.32 2.24
CA ARG A 83 -21.42 -17.17 0.94
C ARG A 83 -20.77 -16.03 0.15
N GLY A 84 -21.01 -16.01 -1.15
CA GLY A 84 -20.48 -14.99 -2.05
C GLY A 84 -19.23 -15.40 -2.82
N ASN A 85 -18.63 -14.43 -3.48
CA ASN A 85 -17.46 -14.57 -4.33
C ASN A 85 -16.70 -13.24 -4.43
N SER A 86 -15.51 -13.25 -5.03
CA SER A 86 -14.69 -12.04 -5.11
C SER A 86 -15.33 -10.89 -5.92
N ALA A 87 -16.29 -11.18 -6.81
CA ALA A 87 -16.94 -10.16 -7.63
C ALA A 87 -18.15 -9.48 -6.93
N ARG A 88 -18.87 -10.21 -6.08
CA ARG A 88 -20.07 -9.73 -5.38
C ARG A 88 -19.86 -9.49 -3.88
N GLY A 89 -18.63 -9.70 -3.40
CA GLY A 89 -18.30 -9.67 -1.99
C GLY A 89 -18.69 -10.96 -1.25
N PHE A 90 -18.34 -11.00 0.02
CA PHE A 90 -18.54 -12.14 0.90
C PHE A 90 -19.54 -11.83 2.01
N GLN A 91 -20.26 -12.86 2.43
CA GLN A 91 -21.21 -12.79 3.54
C GLN A 91 -21.01 -13.98 4.48
N ILE A 92 -21.14 -13.74 5.78
CA ILE A 92 -21.14 -14.80 6.77
C ILE A 92 -22.57 -15.33 6.96
N THR A 93 -22.71 -16.66 7.04
CA THR A 93 -24.00 -17.29 7.32
C THR A 93 -24.26 -17.41 8.82
N ALA A 94 -25.50 -17.67 9.24
CA ALA A 94 -25.82 -17.99 10.63
C ALA A 94 -25.01 -19.19 11.18
N LYS A 95 -24.70 -20.18 10.34
CA LYS A 95 -23.82 -21.30 10.69
C LYS A 95 -22.38 -20.83 10.93
N GLY A 96 -21.88 -19.95 10.07
CA GLY A 96 -20.59 -19.29 10.21
C GLY A 96 -20.48 -18.47 11.49
N ILE A 97 -21.49 -17.67 11.82
CA ILE A 97 -21.53 -16.87 13.06
C ILE A 97 -21.44 -17.78 14.29
N ARG A 98 -22.21 -18.87 14.36
CA ARG A 98 -22.14 -19.83 15.47
C ARG A 98 -20.74 -20.45 15.60
N ARG A 99 -20.07 -20.72 14.48
CA ARG A 99 -18.69 -21.24 14.49
C ARG A 99 -17.71 -20.16 14.97
N ALA A 100 -17.82 -18.93 14.46
CA ALA A 100 -16.99 -17.80 14.86
C ALA A 100 -17.07 -17.52 16.36
N LEU A 101 -18.26 -17.59 16.96
CA LEU A 101 -18.44 -17.44 18.41
C LEU A 101 -17.74 -18.54 19.22
N LYS A 102 -17.68 -19.78 18.71
CA LYS A 102 -16.88 -20.85 19.35
C LYS A 102 -15.39 -20.55 19.26
N VAL A 103 -14.94 -20.05 18.12
CA VAL A 103 -13.53 -19.67 17.90
C VAL A 103 -13.15 -18.48 18.77
N GLU A 104 -14.04 -17.50 18.94
CA GLU A 104 -13.85 -16.35 19.84
C GLU A 104 -13.58 -16.82 21.28
N LYS A 105 -14.30 -17.85 21.75
CA LYS A 105 -14.04 -18.46 23.07
C LYS A 105 -12.68 -19.15 23.15
N LEU A 106 -12.24 -19.81 22.06
CA LEU A 106 -10.94 -20.49 22.00
C LEU A 106 -9.77 -19.50 21.92
N LEU A 107 -9.95 -18.39 21.21
CA LEU A 107 -8.98 -17.30 21.12
C LEU A 107 -8.82 -16.54 22.44
N GLY A 108 -9.82 -16.64 23.32
CA GLY A 108 -9.81 -16.00 24.64
C GLY A 108 -10.00 -14.49 24.57
N LYS A 109 -9.70 -13.80 25.67
CA LYS A 109 -9.76 -12.34 25.70
C LYS A 109 -8.66 -11.78 24.80
N PRO A 110 -8.97 -10.84 23.87
CA PRO A 110 -7.92 -10.16 23.12
C PRO A 110 -6.95 -9.55 24.11
N LEU A 111 -5.65 -9.68 23.85
CA LEU A 111 -4.64 -9.07 24.68
C LEU A 111 -4.99 -7.58 24.78
N LYS A 112 -5.09 -7.05 26.00
CA LYS A 112 -5.28 -5.61 26.21
C LYS A 112 -4.27 -4.92 25.30
N PRO A 113 -4.65 -3.84 24.58
CA PRO A 113 -3.65 -3.03 23.91
C PRO A 113 -2.64 -2.71 25.00
N VAL A 114 -1.43 -3.24 24.85
CA VAL A 114 -0.34 -2.86 25.72
C VAL A 114 -0.28 -1.37 25.50
N ARG A 115 -0.80 -0.60 26.48
CA ARG A 115 -0.41 0.80 26.64
C ARG A 115 1.09 0.68 26.67
N VAL A 116 1.71 1.10 25.59
CA VAL A 116 3.16 0.99 25.43
C VAL A 116 3.70 1.92 26.50
N ALA A 117 3.94 1.37 27.69
CA ALA A 117 4.80 1.97 28.66
C ALA A 117 6.12 2.09 27.91
N LYS A 118 6.52 3.34 27.65
CA LYS A 118 7.81 3.71 27.07
C LYS A 118 8.90 2.79 27.64
N ALA A 119 9.33 1.81 26.85
CA ALA A 119 10.61 1.16 27.03
C ALA A 119 11.53 1.75 25.97
N LYS A 120 12.49 2.54 26.45
CA LYS A 120 13.70 3.11 25.80
C LYS A 120 13.83 2.79 24.30
N ALA A 121 13.59 3.74 23.39
CA ALA A 121 14.57 4.75 23.00
C ALA A 121 15.98 4.15 22.76
N GLU A 122 16.16 3.48 21.62
CA GLU A 122 17.27 3.90 20.77
C GLU A 122 16.71 4.91 19.77
N GLU A 123 17.16 6.13 20.04
CA GLU A 123 17.10 7.39 19.34
C GLU A 123 16.68 7.34 17.86
N SER A 124 15.52 7.92 17.58
CA SER A 124 15.33 8.72 16.37
C SER A 124 14.34 9.81 16.71
N THR A 125 14.87 11.02 16.66
CA THR A 125 14.33 12.27 17.16
C THR A 125 13.32 12.88 16.18
N VAL A 126 12.30 13.52 16.79
CA VAL A 126 11.41 14.59 16.30
C VAL A 126 10.33 14.28 15.22
N PRO A 127 9.24 15.08 15.15
CA PRO A 127 7.87 14.59 15.14
C PRO A 127 7.11 14.95 13.85
N GLY A 128 5.90 14.41 13.71
CA GLY A 128 4.85 15.09 12.95
C GLY A 128 5.03 15.22 11.44
N LYS A 129 5.37 14.13 10.74
CA LYS A 129 4.87 13.86 9.37
C LYS A 129 4.64 12.37 9.28
N GLU A 130 3.51 11.98 8.67
CA GLU A 130 3.10 10.58 8.46
C GLU A 130 4.32 9.70 8.18
N ALA A 131 4.62 8.78 9.08
CA ALA A 131 5.82 7.95 8.99
C ALA A 131 5.71 7.09 7.73
N VAL A 132 6.32 7.58 6.64
CA VAL A 132 6.40 6.86 5.37
C VAL A 132 7.05 5.52 5.66
N HIS A 133 6.33 4.43 5.36
CA HIS A 133 6.76 3.07 5.65
C HIS A 133 8.22 2.86 5.23
N PRO A 134 9.09 2.29 6.08
CA PRO A 134 10.53 2.18 5.82
C PRO A 134 10.85 1.48 4.49
N GLU A 135 10.01 0.54 4.05
CA GLU A 135 10.13 -0.11 2.75
C GLU A 135 9.80 0.82 1.58
N LEU A 136 8.77 1.67 1.70
CA LEU A 136 8.45 2.67 0.67
C LEU A 136 9.57 3.71 0.58
N LYS A 137 10.15 4.08 1.73
CA LYS A 137 11.32 4.95 1.78
C LYS A 137 12.51 4.32 1.07
N ALA A 138 12.81 3.04 1.32
CA ALA A 138 13.89 2.31 0.65
C ALA A 138 13.65 2.16 -0.87
N HIS A 139 12.43 1.82 -1.28
CA HIS A 139 12.03 1.74 -2.68
C HIS A 139 12.20 3.10 -3.38
N ALA A 140 11.66 4.17 -2.78
CA ALA A 140 11.79 5.54 -3.27
C ALA A 140 13.25 5.99 -3.42
N ARG A 141 14.19 5.54 -2.56
CA ARG A 141 15.63 5.86 -2.69
C ARG A 141 16.19 5.40 -4.03
N LYS A 142 15.78 4.22 -4.53
CA LYS A 142 16.25 3.68 -5.80
C LYS A 142 15.86 4.61 -6.96
N TYR A 143 14.63 5.11 -6.96
CA TYR A 143 14.13 6.02 -8.00
C TYR A 143 14.75 7.40 -7.89
N VAL A 144 14.89 7.94 -6.67
CA VAL A 144 15.59 9.22 -6.44
C VAL A 144 17.02 9.14 -6.99
N ARG A 145 17.76 8.08 -6.69
CA ARG A 145 19.10 7.86 -7.23
C ARG A 145 19.11 7.72 -8.76
N SER A 146 18.10 7.07 -9.33
CA SER A 146 17.94 6.96 -10.79
C SER A 146 17.75 8.33 -11.44
N ILE A 147 16.93 9.20 -10.83
CA ILE A 147 16.70 10.57 -11.31
C ILE A 147 18.00 11.37 -11.27
N GLU A 148 18.76 11.28 -10.18
CA GLU A 148 20.05 11.98 -10.04
C GLU A 148 21.09 11.56 -11.09
N MET A 149 21.13 10.27 -11.39
CA MET A 149 22.08 9.70 -12.34
C MET A 149 21.66 9.89 -13.80
N SER A 150 20.40 10.27 -14.04
CA SER A 150 19.86 10.48 -15.38
C SER A 150 20.58 11.60 -16.13
N ASP A 151 20.72 11.43 -17.45
CA ASP A 151 21.29 12.47 -18.31
C ASP A 151 20.38 13.69 -18.38
N ALA A 152 19.06 13.48 -18.25
CA ALA A 152 18.06 14.52 -18.13
C ALA A 152 18.37 15.51 -16.98
N TYR A 153 18.69 14.99 -15.79
CA TYR A 153 19.03 15.82 -14.63
C TYR A 153 20.38 16.52 -14.79
N LYS A 154 21.38 15.83 -15.38
CA LYS A 154 22.68 16.45 -15.70
C LYS A 154 22.54 17.57 -16.72
N HIS A 155 21.69 17.41 -17.73
CA HIS A 155 21.37 18.44 -18.72
C HIS A 155 20.68 19.63 -18.07
N TYR A 156 19.70 19.38 -17.20
CA TYR A 156 19.05 20.44 -16.42
C TYR A 156 20.05 21.25 -15.57
N LYS A 157 20.95 20.57 -14.86
CA LYS A 157 21.99 21.24 -14.03
C LYS A 157 22.98 22.06 -14.87
N LYS A 158 23.27 21.62 -16.10
CA LYS A 158 24.17 22.31 -17.04
C LYS A 158 23.43 23.30 -17.97
N GLN A 159 22.13 23.52 -17.76
CA GLN A 159 21.27 24.33 -18.63
C GLN A 159 21.33 23.94 -20.11
N LYS A 160 21.56 22.65 -20.39
CA LYS A 160 21.53 22.10 -21.75
C LYS A 160 20.08 21.83 -22.17
N PRO A 161 19.77 21.88 -23.48
CA PRO A 161 18.45 21.53 -23.99
C PRO A 161 18.13 20.07 -23.64
N LEU A 162 16.99 19.85 -23.00
CA LEU A 162 16.49 18.53 -22.65
C LEU A 162 15.68 17.96 -23.83
N ASN A 163 16.06 16.78 -24.31
CA ASN A 163 15.37 16.13 -25.42
C ASN A 163 14.24 15.21 -24.94
N GLU A 164 13.32 14.89 -25.84
CA GLU A 164 12.21 13.95 -25.61
C GLU A 164 12.70 12.56 -25.16
N PHE A 165 13.79 12.08 -25.78
CA PHE A 165 14.41 10.80 -25.42
C PHE A 165 14.91 10.80 -23.98
N ASP A 166 15.58 11.87 -23.56
CA ASP A 166 16.08 12.01 -22.19
C ASP A 166 14.93 12.01 -21.18
N PHE A 167 13.79 12.63 -21.53
CA PHE A 167 12.60 12.67 -20.70
C PHE A 167 11.91 11.30 -20.58
N ARG A 168 11.76 10.57 -21.69
CA ARG A 168 11.20 9.21 -21.65
C ARG A 168 12.12 8.23 -20.91
N SER A 169 13.42 8.35 -21.12
CA SER A 169 14.46 7.57 -20.42
C SER A 169 14.42 7.84 -18.92
N LEU A 170 14.31 9.11 -18.51
CA LEU A 170 14.09 9.50 -17.12
C LEU A 170 12.88 8.79 -16.52
N LEU A 171 11.74 8.78 -17.21
CA LEU A 171 10.49 8.18 -16.72
C LEU A 171 10.44 6.64 -16.84
N LEU A 172 11.54 6.01 -17.27
CA LEU A 172 11.63 4.56 -17.51
C LEU A 172 10.55 4.07 -18.49
N THR A 173 10.35 4.82 -19.57
CA THR A 173 9.34 4.54 -20.61
C THR A 173 9.98 4.37 -21.99
N THR A 174 9.30 3.64 -22.87
CA THR A 174 9.67 3.47 -24.29
C THR A 174 8.96 4.51 -25.16
N MET A 175 9.40 4.67 -26.42
CA MET A 175 8.80 5.63 -27.37
C MET A 175 7.31 5.37 -27.64
N GLU A 176 6.90 4.10 -27.59
CA GLU A 176 5.51 3.64 -27.79
C GLU A 176 4.61 3.80 -26.55
N SER A 177 5.16 4.27 -25.42
CA SER A 177 4.40 4.37 -24.17
C SER A 177 3.32 5.47 -24.29
N PRO A 178 2.07 5.18 -23.89
CA PRO A 178 0.98 6.14 -24.04
C PRO A 178 1.12 7.32 -23.06
N PRO A 179 0.59 8.52 -23.39
CA PRO A 179 0.65 9.73 -22.55
C PRO A 179 0.26 9.52 -21.09
N ALA A 180 -0.77 8.71 -20.85
CA ALA A 180 -1.25 8.38 -19.51
C ALA A 180 -0.18 7.68 -18.64
N THR A 181 0.64 6.81 -19.24
CA THR A 181 1.74 6.12 -18.55
C THR A 181 2.85 7.09 -18.16
N LEU A 182 3.20 8.03 -19.05
CA LEU A 182 4.21 9.06 -18.75
C LEU A 182 3.73 9.94 -17.59
N ALA A 183 2.47 10.39 -17.62
CA ALA A 183 1.89 11.21 -16.56
C ALA A 183 1.85 10.48 -15.21
N ARG A 184 1.48 9.20 -15.21
CA ARG A 184 1.47 8.37 -14.00
C ARG A 184 2.87 8.20 -13.41
N ASN A 185 3.86 7.86 -14.24
CA ASN A 185 5.24 7.66 -13.79
C ASN A 185 5.83 8.96 -13.24
N LEU A 186 5.54 10.10 -13.89
CA LEU A 186 5.99 11.41 -13.43
C LEU A 186 5.42 11.76 -12.04
N GLU A 187 4.13 11.54 -11.80
CA GLU A 187 3.51 11.79 -10.48
C GLU A 187 4.11 10.87 -9.41
N GLN A 188 4.28 9.60 -9.73
CA GLN A 188 4.92 8.63 -8.84
C GLN A 188 6.35 9.05 -8.46
N PHE A 189 7.09 9.64 -9.40
CA PHE A 189 8.45 10.12 -9.13
C PHE A 189 8.44 11.37 -8.26
N LYS A 190 7.49 12.29 -8.45
CA LYS A 190 7.29 13.43 -7.56
C LYS A 190 7.01 12.99 -6.13
N ASP A 191 6.17 11.97 -5.96
CA ASP A 191 5.87 11.42 -4.63
C ASP A 191 7.11 10.79 -3.98
N TYR A 192 7.93 10.04 -4.73
CA TYR A 192 9.20 9.51 -4.23
C TYR A 192 10.19 10.60 -3.82
N VAL A 193 10.25 11.68 -4.60
CA VAL A 193 11.10 12.84 -4.29
C VAL A 193 10.59 13.58 -3.05
N ARG A 194 9.26 13.74 -2.89
CA ARG A 194 8.62 14.33 -1.71
C ARG A 194 8.93 13.54 -0.44
N ILE A 195 8.93 12.21 -0.51
CA ILE A 195 9.29 11.30 0.60
C ILE A 195 10.73 11.53 1.10
N HIS A 196 11.65 11.87 0.20
CA HIS A 196 13.05 12.15 0.53
C HIS A 196 13.35 13.65 0.75
N GLU A 197 12.31 14.49 0.75
CA GLU A 197 12.40 15.95 0.92
C GLU A 197 13.39 16.63 -0.06
N ARG A 198 13.61 16.04 -1.24
CA ARG A 198 14.56 16.53 -2.25
C ARG A 198 13.96 17.61 -3.15
N ARG A 199 13.97 18.84 -2.65
CA ARG A 199 13.37 20.00 -3.35
C ARG A 199 14.00 20.30 -4.72
N ASP A 200 15.29 20.04 -4.88
CA ASP A 200 16.02 20.23 -6.15
C ASP A 200 15.46 19.33 -7.27
N LEU A 201 15.21 18.06 -6.95
CA LEU A 201 14.64 17.10 -7.90
C LEU A 201 13.17 17.38 -8.18
N LEU A 202 12.43 17.90 -7.18
CA LEU A 202 11.02 18.23 -7.36
C LEU A 202 10.88 19.38 -8.37
N SER A 203 11.67 20.45 -8.21
CA SER A 203 11.72 21.56 -9.17
C SER A 203 12.12 21.10 -10.57
N PHE A 204 13.04 20.14 -10.68
CA PHE A 204 13.41 19.54 -11.96
C PHE A 204 12.24 18.79 -12.61
N LEU A 205 11.52 17.94 -11.85
CA LEU A 205 10.37 17.20 -12.38
C LEU A 205 9.22 18.13 -12.79
N GLU A 206 9.00 19.22 -12.06
CA GLU A 206 8.03 20.27 -12.43
C GLU A 206 8.46 21.04 -13.68
N PHE A 207 9.75 21.32 -13.85
CA PHE A 207 10.29 21.89 -15.09
C PHE A 207 10.05 20.96 -16.28
N CYS A 208 10.31 19.65 -16.12
CA CYS A 208 10.04 18.65 -17.15
C CYS A 208 8.54 18.56 -17.48
N GLU A 209 7.67 18.61 -16.47
CA GLU A 209 6.22 18.60 -16.67
C GLU A 209 5.74 19.78 -17.52
N GLY A 210 6.27 20.98 -17.27
CA GLY A 210 5.96 22.16 -18.08
C GLY A 210 6.46 22.03 -19.51
N ARG A 211 7.71 21.58 -19.68
CA ARG A 211 8.36 21.48 -21.01
C ARG A 211 7.73 20.42 -21.91
N PHE A 212 7.27 19.31 -21.33
CA PHE A 212 6.73 18.15 -22.05
C PHE A 212 5.23 17.92 -21.82
N SER A 213 4.49 18.96 -21.44
CA SER A 213 3.05 18.91 -21.19
C SER A 213 2.25 18.30 -22.35
N TYR A 214 2.65 18.61 -23.60
CA TYR A 214 2.08 18.06 -24.83
C TYR A 214 2.14 16.52 -24.91
N MET A 215 3.17 15.90 -24.30
CA MET A 215 3.33 14.44 -24.28
C MET A 215 2.54 13.75 -23.17
N LEU A 216 2.15 14.50 -22.13
CA LEU A 216 1.49 13.97 -20.94
C LEU A 216 -0.03 13.92 -21.10
N GLY A 217 -0.57 14.31 -22.26
CA GLY A 217 -2.00 14.32 -22.53
C GLY A 217 -2.77 15.32 -21.65
N ARG A 218 -2.07 16.31 -21.07
CA ARG A 218 -2.69 17.38 -20.27
C ARG A 218 -2.87 18.62 -21.14
N PRO A 219 -3.99 19.36 -20.99
CA PRO A 219 -4.13 20.65 -21.66
C PRO A 219 -3.01 21.58 -21.17
N GLU A 220 -2.31 22.18 -22.13
CA GLU A 220 -1.16 23.06 -21.91
C GLU A 220 -1.54 24.18 -20.93
N LYS A 221 -1.06 24.11 -19.68
CA LYS A 221 -1.09 25.27 -18.79
C LYS A 221 -0.06 26.25 -19.33
N GLN A 222 -0.52 27.27 -20.05
CA GLN A 222 0.29 28.38 -20.53
C GLN A 222 1.09 28.99 -19.38
N ALA A 223 2.36 28.60 -19.25
CA ALA A 223 3.31 29.26 -18.40
C ALA A 223 3.80 30.52 -19.14
N GLY A 224 3.23 31.66 -18.74
CA GLY A 224 3.70 33.04 -18.95
C GLY A 224 4.63 33.32 -20.13
N LYS A 225 4.08 33.95 -21.18
CA LYS A 225 4.86 34.72 -22.16
C LYS A 225 5.80 35.69 -21.44
N ARG A 226 7.10 35.40 -21.35
CA ARG A 226 8.12 36.44 -21.20
C ARG A 226 8.13 37.22 -22.52
N LYS A 227 7.43 38.36 -22.53
CA LYS A 227 7.62 39.39 -23.55
C LYS A 227 9.06 39.88 -23.47
N GLN A 228 9.92 39.46 -24.39
CA GLN A 228 11.07 40.27 -24.79
C GLN A 228 10.52 41.45 -25.58
N LYS A 229 10.53 42.63 -24.96
CA LYS A 229 10.40 43.89 -25.68
C LYS A 229 11.82 44.38 -25.96
N LYS A 230 12.13 44.50 -27.25
CA LYS A 230 13.21 45.34 -27.78
C LYS A 230 13.03 46.78 -27.31
#